data_AF-A0A9D2Q200-F1
#
_entry.id   AF-A0A9D2Q200-F1
#
_cell.length_a   1.000
_cell.length_b   1.000
_cell.length_c   1.000
_cell.angle_alpha   90.00
_cell.angle_beta   90.00
_cell.angle_gamma   90.00
#
_symmetry.space_group_name_H-M   'P 1'
#
loop_
_entity.id
_entity.type
_entity.pdbx_description
1 polymer ?
#
loop_
_entity_poly.entity_id
_entity_poly.type
_entity_poly.pdbx_seq_one_letter_code
_entity_poly.pdbx_strand_id
1 'polypeptide(L)'
;MKKLTALIFSLILCILLIGCSKTVSLQLPFEASEIASVEIFHFIDPTDAEKKVITRQDDINDVFSVFQGLSLKEQKAEPAAGAACTGFRFLLSDGTTYEILYWSVAVKSGRICTSETEESLFTSADIEANWNQYDYEAVPAAESELPLLS
;
A
#
# COMPACT_ATOMS: atom_id res chain seq x y z
N MET A 1 -3.10 50.50 -4.31
CA MET A 1 -2.66 49.37 -5.17
C MET A 1 -1.80 48.31 -4.45
N LYS A 2 -1.36 48.50 -3.19
CA LYS A 2 -0.53 47.53 -2.43
C LYS A 2 -1.26 46.26 -1.96
N LYS A 3 -2.59 46.32 -1.77
CA LYS A 3 -3.41 45.17 -1.35
C LYS A 3 -3.79 44.24 -2.51
N LEU A 4 -3.80 44.74 -3.74
CA LEU A 4 -4.11 43.96 -4.94
C LEU A 4 -2.89 43.10 -5.37
N THR A 5 -1.68 43.64 -5.21
CA THR A 5 -0.42 42.94 -5.54
C THR A 5 -0.15 41.74 -4.64
N ALA A 6 -0.49 41.82 -3.35
CA ALA A 6 -0.36 40.69 -2.43
C ALA A 6 -1.33 39.55 -2.76
N LEU A 7 -2.54 39.89 -3.22
CA LEU A 7 -3.58 38.92 -3.57
C LEU A 7 -3.25 38.19 -4.88
N ILE A 8 -2.63 38.90 -5.84
CA ILE A 8 -2.14 38.31 -7.10
C ILE A 8 -0.93 37.39 -6.84
N PHE A 9 0.01 37.77 -5.96
CA PHE A 9 1.14 36.90 -5.59
C PHE A 9 0.68 35.64 -4.83
N SER A 10 -0.31 35.78 -3.94
CA SER A 10 -0.91 34.65 -3.23
C SER A 10 -1.63 33.67 -4.16
N LEU A 11 -2.30 34.17 -5.20
CA LEU A 11 -3.02 33.32 -6.16
C LEU A 11 -2.05 32.58 -7.11
N ILE A 12 -0.95 33.23 -7.51
CA ILE A 12 0.10 32.61 -8.34
C ILE A 12 0.84 31.51 -7.56
N LEU A 13 1.05 31.68 -6.24
CA LEU A 13 1.67 30.65 -5.39
C LEU A 13 0.82 29.37 -5.30
N CYS A 14 -0.51 29.49 -5.31
CA CYS A 14 -1.41 28.34 -5.30
C CYS A 14 -1.44 27.57 -6.63
N ILE A 15 -1.15 28.23 -7.75
CA ILE A 15 -1.14 27.61 -9.09
C ILE A 15 0.17 26.84 -9.34
N LEU A 16 1.29 27.27 -8.74
CA LEU A 16 2.60 26.63 -8.89
C LEU A 16 2.76 25.29 -8.16
N LEU A 17 1.79 24.89 -7.33
CA LEU A 17 1.82 23.61 -6.59
C LEU A 17 1.02 22.49 -7.26
N ILE A 18 0.40 22.73 -8.41
CA ILE A 18 -0.24 21.66 -9.19
C ILE A 18 0.83 21.01 -10.05
N GLY A 19 1.75 20.30 -9.39
CA GLY A 19 2.59 19.32 -10.07
C GLY A 19 1.65 18.29 -10.71
N CYS A 20 1.65 18.23 -12.04
CA CYS A 20 0.96 17.19 -12.77
C CYS A 20 1.69 15.86 -12.45
N SER A 21 1.27 15.21 -11.37
CA SER A 21 1.83 13.93 -10.97
C SER A 21 1.29 12.88 -11.93
N LYS A 22 2.19 12.21 -12.65
CA LYS A 22 1.80 11.08 -13.48
C LYS A 22 1.15 10.04 -12.58
N THR A 23 -0.05 9.65 -12.96
CA THR A 23 -0.80 8.60 -12.28
C THR A 23 -0.66 7.33 -13.10
N VAL A 24 -0.30 6.24 -12.43
CA VAL A 24 -0.17 4.90 -13.00
C VAL A 24 -1.13 3.98 -12.24
N SER A 25 -1.81 3.09 -12.94
CA SER A 25 -2.62 2.06 -12.31
C SER A 25 -1.75 0.84 -12.03
N LEU A 26 -1.80 0.31 -10.81
CA LEU A 26 -1.18 -0.96 -10.47
C LEU A 26 -1.81 -2.08 -11.31
N GLN A 27 -0.94 -2.88 -11.94
CA GLN A 27 -1.30 -4.08 -12.68
C GLN A 27 -0.64 -5.26 -11.98
N LEU A 28 -1.45 -6.22 -11.53
CA LEU A 28 -0.94 -7.46 -10.98
C LEU A 28 -0.67 -8.43 -12.14
N PRO A 29 0.45 -9.17 -12.15
CA PRO A 29 0.81 -10.06 -13.25
C PRO A 29 0.09 -11.43 -13.20
N PHE A 30 -1.02 -11.51 -12.47
CA PHE A 30 -1.80 -12.74 -12.23
C PHE A 30 -3.28 -12.39 -12.00
N GLU A 31 -4.13 -13.38 -12.16
CA GLU A 31 -5.58 -13.30 -11.93
C GLU A 31 -5.97 -13.81 -10.54
N ALA A 32 -7.11 -13.35 -10.03
CA ALA A 32 -7.61 -13.77 -8.72
C ALA A 32 -7.80 -15.29 -8.58
N SER A 33 -8.14 -15.97 -9.69
CA SER A 33 -8.30 -17.43 -9.73
C SER A 33 -7.00 -18.21 -9.56
N GLU A 34 -5.85 -17.56 -9.69
CA GLU A 34 -4.54 -18.19 -9.54
C GLU A 34 -4.06 -18.19 -8.08
N ILE A 35 -4.69 -17.40 -7.21
CA ILE A 35 -4.31 -17.23 -5.82
C ILE A 35 -4.83 -18.39 -4.98
N ALA A 36 -3.91 -19.10 -4.31
CA ALA A 36 -4.24 -20.17 -3.36
C ALA A 36 -4.53 -19.62 -1.96
N SER A 37 -3.75 -18.62 -1.52
CA SER A 37 -3.95 -17.92 -0.25
C SER A 37 -3.25 -16.56 -0.26
N VAL A 38 -3.61 -15.71 0.70
CA VAL A 38 -2.91 -14.44 0.95
C VAL A 38 -2.46 -14.38 2.40
N GLU A 39 -1.17 -14.18 2.64
CA GLU A 39 -0.68 -13.77 3.95
C GLU A 39 -0.73 -12.25 4.04
N ILE A 40 -1.41 -11.72 5.06
CA ILE A 40 -1.41 -10.29 5.39
C ILE A 40 -0.59 -10.11 6.66
N PHE A 41 0.46 -9.31 6.58
CA PHE A 41 1.35 -8.96 7.69
C PHE A 41 1.00 -7.57 8.18
N HIS A 42 1.09 -7.33 9.49
CA HIS A 42 0.93 -5.99 10.06
C HIS A 42 1.91 -5.76 11.21
N PHE A 43 2.57 -4.61 11.20
CA PHE A 43 3.55 -4.26 12.23
C PHE A 43 3.85 -2.75 12.25
N ILE A 44 4.30 -2.25 13.41
CA ILE A 44 5.00 -0.96 13.52
C ILE A 44 6.50 -1.22 13.71
N ASP A 45 6.83 -2.17 14.58
CA ASP A 45 8.16 -2.72 14.76
C ASP A 45 8.20 -4.13 14.14
N PRO A 46 9.12 -4.43 13.21
CA PRO A 46 9.27 -5.76 12.60
C PRO A 46 9.36 -6.92 13.60
N THR A 47 9.86 -6.68 14.81
CA THR A 47 10.02 -7.71 15.84
C THR A 47 8.70 -8.14 16.50
N ASP A 48 7.68 -7.29 16.43
CA ASP A 48 6.33 -7.54 16.98
C ASP A 48 5.31 -7.86 15.86
N ALA A 49 5.80 -8.31 14.70
CA ALA A 49 4.93 -8.53 13.55
C ALA A 49 3.92 -9.65 13.78
N GLU A 50 2.71 -9.43 13.26
CA GLU A 50 1.65 -10.43 13.21
C GLU A 50 1.28 -10.71 11.75
N LYS A 51 0.76 -11.91 11.49
CA LYS A 51 0.20 -12.28 10.20
C LYS A 51 -1.14 -12.99 10.31
N LYS A 52 -1.96 -12.82 9.28
CA LYS A 52 -3.19 -13.57 9.02
C LYS A 52 -3.04 -14.33 7.70
N VAL A 53 -3.58 -15.54 7.61
CA VAL A 53 -3.58 -16.34 6.38
C VAL A 53 -5.01 -16.44 5.85
N ILE A 54 -5.30 -15.67 4.80
CA ILE A 54 -6.60 -15.59 4.14
C ILE A 54 -6.73 -16.76 3.16
N THR A 55 -7.80 -17.55 3.30
CA THR A 55 -8.00 -18.81 2.54
C THR A 55 -9.38 -18.96 1.92
N ARG A 56 -10.39 -18.19 2.35
CA ARG A 56 -11.70 -18.19 1.70
C ARG A 56 -11.62 -17.41 0.39
N GLN A 57 -12.12 -17.99 -0.69
CA GLN A 57 -12.02 -17.39 -2.03
C GLN A 57 -12.66 -16.00 -2.13
N ASP A 58 -13.81 -15.79 -1.46
CA ASP A 58 -14.46 -14.48 -1.46
C ASP A 58 -13.57 -13.40 -0.82
N ASP A 59 -12.94 -13.71 0.32
CA ASP A 59 -12.00 -12.80 0.99
C ASP A 59 -10.73 -12.59 0.15
N ILE A 60 -10.22 -13.63 -0.52
CA ILE A 60 -9.07 -13.52 -1.43
C ILE A 60 -9.40 -12.56 -2.58
N ASN A 61 -10.58 -12.70 -3.19
CA ASN A 61 -11.03 -11.83 -4.27
C ASN A 61 -11.19 -10.39 -3.78
N ASP A 62 -11.72 -10.20 -2.57
CA ASP A 62 -11.84 -8.88 -1.95
C ASP A 62 -10.46 -8.22 -1.77
N VAL A 63 -9.47 -8.93 -1.21
CA VAL A 63 -8.09 -8.43 -1.08
C VAL A 63 -7.48 -8.11 -2.44
N PHE A 64 -7.63 -8.99 -3.43
CA PHE A 64 -7.13 -8.77 -4.79
C PHE A 64 -7.73 -7.50 -5.41
N SER A 65 -9.04 -7.28 -5.23
CA SER A 65 -9.75 -6.13 -5.79
C SER A 65 -9.27 -4.78 -5.27
N VAL A 66 -8.66 -4.74 -4.07
CA VAL A 66 -8.07 -3.52 -3.50
C VAL A 66 -6.89 -3.02 -4.35
N PHE A 67 -6.13 -3.95 -4.93
CA PHE A 67 -4.93 -3.63 -5.70
C PHE A 67 -5.20 -3.51 -7.20
N GLN A 68 -6.22 -4.20 -7.71
CA GLN A 68 -6.56 -4.16 -9.13
C GLN A 68 -6.92 -2.74 -9.57
N GLY A 69 -6.11 -2.15 -10.45
CA GLY A 69 -6.34 -0.80 -10.96
C GLY A 69 -6.07 0.31 -9.92
N LEU A 70 -5.43 -0.03 -8.80
CA LEU A 70 -5.11 0.93 -7.75
C LEU A 70 -4.31 2.11 -8.31
N SER A 71 -4.77 3.32 -8.05
CA SER A 71 -4.15 4.54 -8.54
C SER A 71 -2.91 4.88 -7.71
N LEU A 72 -1.76 4.91 -8.39
CA LEU A 72 -0.45 5.21 -7.84
C LEU A 72 0.10 6.47 -8.49
N LYS A 73 0.84 7.29 -7.73
CA LYS A 73 1.48 8.49 -8.26
C LYS A 73 2.82 8.76 -7.60
N GLU A 74 3.69 9.43 -8.34
CA GLU A 74 4.92 9.98 -7.78
C GLU A 74 4.56 11.13 -6.83
N GLN A 75 4.88 10.96 -5.54
CA GLN A 75 4.75 11.98 -4.51
C GLN A 75 5.88 11.82 -3.49
N LYS A 76 6.38 12.93 -2.95
CA LYS A 76 7.50 12.95 -1.99
C LYS A 76 7.07 12.83 -0.51
N ALA A 77 5.82 12.46 -0.25
CA ALA A 77 5.34 12.30 1.12
C ALA A 77 5.90 10.99 1.68
N GLU A 78 6.75 11.08 2.69
CA GLU A 78 7.38 9.92 3.32
C GLU A 78 6.60 9.47 4.56
N PRO A 79 6.65 8.17 4.92
CA PRO A 79 6.06 7.67 6.15
C PRO A 79 6.69 8.36 7.36
N ALA A 80 5.89 8.63 8.39
CA ALA A 80 6.41 9.11 9.66
C ALA A 80 7.19 8.00 10.38
N ALA A 81 8.10 8.38 11.28
CA ALA A 81 8.73 7.41 12.17
C ALA A 81 7.66 6.70 13.01
N GLY A 82 7.69 5.36 13.06
CA GLY A 82 6.68 4.55 13.72
C GLY A 82 5.36 4.40 12.93
N ALA A 83 5.36 4.71 11.63
CA ALA A 83 4.23 4.38 10.77
C ALA A 83 4.03 2.86 10.69
N ALA A 84 2.77 2.44 10.70
CA ALA A 84 2.42 1.04 10.48
C ALA A 84 2.77 0.61 9.04
N CYS A 85 3.24 -0.62 8.94
CA CYS A 85 3.43 -1.34 7.70
C CYS A 85 2.38 -2.44 7.59
N THR A 86 1.80 -2.59 6.40
CA THR A 86 0.94 -3.73 6.07
C THR A 86 1.49 -4.41 4.83
N GLY A 87 1.93 -5.66 4.99
CA GLY A 87 2.48 -6.47 3.92
C GLY A 87 1.45 -7.46 3.39
N PHE A 88 1.51 -7.75 2.10
CA PHE A 88 0.66 -8.73 1.43
C PHE A 88 1.56 -9.67 0.64
N ARG A 89 1.47 -10.97 0.91
CA ARG A 89 2.08 -12.02 0.11
C ARG A 89 0.98 -12.86 -0.50
N PHE A 90 0.84 -12.76 -1.82
CA PHE A 90 -0.04 -13.60 -2.61
C PHE A 90 0.70 -14.89 -2.92
N LEU A 91 0.20 -16.03 -2.43
CA LEU A 91 0.71 -17.35 -2.79
C LEU A 91 -0.12 -17.88 -3.95
N LEU A 92 0.52 -18.07 -5.10
CA LEU A 92 -0.13 -18.58 -6.30
C LEU A 92 -0.14 -20.12 -6.30
N SER A 93 -1.09 -20.69 -7.01
CA SER A 93 -1.32 -22.14 -7.08
C SER A 93 -0.18 -22.91 -7.75
N ASP A 94 0.66 -22.21 -8.53
CA ASP A 94 1.87 -22.77 -9.14
C ASP A 94 3.09 -22.75 -8.21
N GLY A 95 2.94 -22.23 -6.99
CA GLY A 95 3.98 -22.11 -5.98
C GLY A 95 4.79 -20.82 -6.05
N THR A 96 4.48 -19.90 -6.97
CA THR A 96 5.09 -18.58 -7.03
C THR A 96 4.47 -17.62 -6.01
N THR A 97 5.18 -16.55 -5.68
CA THR A 97 4.73 -15.53 -4.72
C THR A 97 4.85 -14.14 -5.31
N TYR A 98 3.87 -13.28 -5.02
CA TYR A 98 3.93 -11.86 -5.31
C TYR A 98 3.76 -11.06 -4.03
N GLU A 99 4.60 -10.04 -3.82
CA GLU A 99 4.66 -9.30 -2.57
C GLU A 99 4.39 -7.81 -2.78
N ILE A 100 3.62 -7.24 -1.86
CA ILE A 100 3.33 -5.82 -1.76
C ILE A 100 3.59 -5.37 -0.32
N LEU A 101 4.27 -4.25 -0.15
CA LEU A 101 4.38 -3.55 1.13
C LEU A 101 3.70 -2.20 1.05
N TYR A 102 2.90 -1.89 2.06
CA TYR A 102 2.27 -0.59 2.27
C TYR A 102 2.80 0.05 3.55
N TRP A 103 3.24 1.31 3.48
CA TRP A 103 3.56 2.13 4.65
C TRP A 103 2.57 3.29 4.79
N SER A 104 1.97 3.40 5.96
CA SER A 104 1.03 4.47 6.29
C SER A 104 1.75 5.83 6.31
N VAL A 105 1.19 6.83 5.64
CA VAL A 105 1.72 8.21 5.64
C VAL A 105 0.78 9.14 6.41
N ALA A 106 -0.52 8.98 6.17
CA ALA A 106 -1.58 9.69 6.86
C ALA A 106 -2.89 8.87 6.75
N VAL A 107 -3.96 9.34 7.40
CA VAL A 107 -5.27 8.69 7.33
C VAL A 107 -5.67 8.44 5.86
N LYS A 108 -5.83 7.16 5.51
CA LYS A 108 -6.20 6.70 4.15
C LYS A 108 -5.22 7.09 3.06
N SER A 109 -3.91 7.08 3.37
CA SER A 109 -2.89 7.29 2.36
C SER A 109 -1.55 6.72 2.79
N GLY A 110 -0.80 6.23 1.82
CA GLY A 110 0.48 5.62 2.10
C GLY A 110 1.31 5.41 0.86
N ARG A 111 2.46 4.75 1.06
CA ARG A 111 3.36 4.36 0.00
C ARG A 111 3.29 2.87 -0.22
N ILE A 112 3.30 2.45 -1.49
CA ILE A 112 3.32 1.06 -1.89
C ILE A 112 4.65 0.74 -2.57
N CYS A 113 5.26 -0.37 -2.18
CA CYS A 113 6.33 -1.03 -2.91
C CYS A 113 5.84 -2.41 -3.35
N THR A 114 6.30 -2.88 -4.51
CA THR A 114 5.97 -4.20 -5.05
C THR A 114 7.25 -4.97 -5.33
N SER A 115 7.17 -6.29 -5.47
CA SER A 115 8.32 -7.12 -5.87
C SER A 115 8.94 -6.76 -7.22
N GLU A 116 8.25 -5.96 -8.06
CA GLU A 116 8.74 -5.55 -9.38
C GLU A 116 9.40 -4.17 -9.40
N THR A 117 9.21 -3.36 -8.35
CA THR A 117 9.57 -1.94 -8.35
C THR A 117 10.40 -1.59 -7.12
N GLU A 118 11.64 -1.12 -7.31
CA GLU A 118 12.46 -0.62 -6.21
C GLU A 118 11.92 0.70 -5.63
N GLU A 119 11.24 1.50 -6.45
CA GLU A 119 10.66 2.77 -6.03
C GLU A 119 9.25 2.58 -5.47
N SER A 120 9.02 3.12 -4.27
CA SER A 120 7.68 3.16 -3.71
C SER A 120 6.85 4.30 -4.30
N LEU A 121 5.57 4.06 -4.57
CA LEU A 121 4.61 5.04 -5.12
C LEU A 121 3.52 5.37 -4.11
N PHE A 122 2.94 6.57 -4.23
CA PHE A 122 1.91 7.02 -3.29
C PHE A 122 0.51 6.61 -3.74
N THR A 123 -0.32 6.21 -2.79
CA THR A 123 -1.75 5.99 -2.97
C THR A 123 -2.58 6.75 -1.92
N SER A 124 -3.79 7.13 -2.30
CA SER A 124 -4.81 7.69 -1.40
C SER A 124 -5.88 6.66 -1.01
N ALA A 125 -5.57 5.37 -1.18
CA ALA A 125 -6.41 4.28 -0.71
C ALA A 125 -6.11 3.92 0.75
N ASP A 126 -7.15 3.42 1.42
CA ASP A 126 -7.10 2.93 2.79
C ASP A 126 -6.69 1.45 2.81
N ILE A 127 -5.42 1.19 2.49
CA ILE A 127 -4.91 -0.18 2.35
C ILE A 127 -4.80 -0.87 3.72
N GLU A 128 -4.36 -0.13 4.75
CA GLU A 128 -4.21 -0.60 6.13
C GLU A 128 -5.51 -1.20 6.71
N ALA A 129 -6.68 -0.71 6.27
CA ALA A 129 -7.97 -1.23 6.70
C ALA A 129 -8.17 -2.74 6.44
N ASN A 130 -7.47 -3.30 5.45
CA ASN A 130 -7.52 -4.74 5.14
C ASN A 130 -7.10 -5.62 6.33
N TRP A 131 -6.20 -5.13 7.20
CA TRP A 131 -5.77 -5.88 8.38
C TRP A 131 -6.94 -6.20 9.32
N ASN A 132 -7.84 -5.24 9.52
CA ASN A 132 -8.97 -5.34 10.45
C ASN A 132 -10.24 -5.87 9.77
N GLN A 133 -10.27 -5.98 8.44
CA GLN A 133 -11.46 -6.35 7.68
C GLN A 133 -11.83 -7.83 7.84
N TYR A 134 -10.83 -8.71 7.95
CA TYR A 134 -11.06 -10.16 7.90
C TYR A 134 -10.91 -10.82 9.28
N ASP A 135 -11.90 -11.65 9.61
CA ASP A 135 -11.94 -12.47 10.82
C ASP A 135 -11.14 -13.76 10.61
N TYR A 136 -9.81 -13.63 10.71
CA TYR A 136 -8.84 -14.72 10.75
C TYR A 136 -7.93 -14.50 11.96
N GLU A 137 -7.43 -15.61 12.50
CA GLU A 137 -6.48 -15.57 13.61
C GLU A 137 -5.20 -14.82 13.20
N ALA A 138 -4.83 -13.83 14.00
CA ALA A 138 -3.54 -13.18 13.92
C ALA A 138 -2.55 -14.01 14.74
N VAL A 139 -1.44 -14.40 14.12
CA VAL A 139 -0.36 -15.15 14.76
C VAL A 139 0.94 -14.36 14.65
N PRO A 140 1.87 -14.48 15.61
CA PRO A 140 3.19 -13.86 15.49
C PRO A 140 3.91 -14.31 14.21
N ALA A 141 4.60 -13.37 13.56
CA ALA A 141 5.44 -13.60 12.39
C ALA A 141 6.88 -13.19 12.72
N ALA A 142 7.86 -14.02 12.34
CA ALA A 142 9.26 -13.64 12.51
C ALA A 142 9.65 -12.54 11.51
N GLU A 143 10.62 -11.69 11.87
CA GLU A 143 11.17 -10.66 11.00
C GLU A 143 11.67 -11.25 9.65
N SER A 144 12.25 -12.45 9.69
CA SER A 144 12.70 -13.17 8.49
C SER A 144 11.57 -13.62 7.55
N GLU A 145 10.32 -13.60 7.99
CA GLU A 145 9.16 -13.92 7.18
C GLU A 145 8.56 -12.68 6.49
N LEU A 146 9.03 -11.47 6.81
CA LEU A 146 8.41 -10.25 6.32
C LEU A 146 8.63 -10.06 4.81
N PRO A 147 7.58 -9.66 4.06
CA PRO A 147 7.69 -9.42 2.62
C PRO A 147 8.72 -8.34 2.31
N LEU A 148 9.48 -8.48 1.22
CA LEU A 148 10.43 -7.50 0.66
C LEU A 148 11.47 -6.89 1.65
N LEU A 149 11.58 -7.44 2.85
CA LEU A 149 12.51 -7.03 3.92
C LEU A 149 13.40 -8.19 4.39
N SER A 150 13.28 -9.36 3.74
CA SER A 150 14.06 -10.58 4.00
C SER A 150 15.36 -10.67 3.21
#